data_AF-A0A1I3BMF5-F1
#
_entry.id   AF-A0A1I3BMF5-F1
#
_cell.length_a   1.000
_cell.length_b   1.000
_cell.length_c   1.000
_cell.angle_alpha   90.00
_cell.angle_beta   90.00
_cell.angle_gamma   90.00
#
_symmetry.space_group_name_H-M   'P 1'
#
loop_
_entity.id
_entity.type
_entity.pdbx_description
1 polymer ?
#
loop_
_entity_poly.entity_id
_entity_poly.type
_entity_poly.pdbx_seq_one_letter_code
_entity_poly.pdbx_strand_id
1 'polypeptide(L)'
;MSVDIFSSMTQEDSLLIEFDRFLGDMSKICSFVLDDENELKELTHILSQIKEIDKNATAYVRTYGVDKREDDTFFIYGDNLWLDTTIGVDELSELFFRYDEVDNPLRGIVPCYISSLEEESFDGLKYVLYNDGRVEDFSRLIMGDNLKKFKSLYWD
;
A
#
# COMPACT_ATOMS: atom_id res chain seq x y z
N MET A 1 -1.69 23.24 -1.71
CA MET A 1 -2.32 23.54 -0.41
C MET A 1 -2.48 22.19 0.25
N SER A 2 -1.57 21.83 1.17
CA SER A 2 -1.64 20.54 1.86
C SER A 2 -2.84 20.61 2.80
N VAL A 3 -3.91 19.91 2.48
CA VAL A 3 -4.98 19.70 3.46
C VAL A 3 -4.35 18.82 4.54
N ASP A 4 -4.30 19.31 5.78
CA ASP A 4 -3.85 18.50 6.93
C ASP A 4 -4.95 17.49 7.26
N ILE A 5 -5.06 16.46 6.42
CA ILE A 5 -6.10 15.43 6.52
C ILE A 5 -6.00 14.69 7.85
N PHE A 6 -4.79 14.60 8.40
CA PHE A 6 -4.51 13.92 9.67
C PHE A 6 -5.20 14.61 10.85
N SER A 7 -5.42 15.93 10.78
CA SER A 7 -6.18 16.66 11.81
C SER A 7 -7.66 16.24 11.90
N SER A 8 -8.21 15.64 10.84
CA SER A 8 -9.60 15.17 10.78
C SER A 8 -9.75 13.67 11.02
N MET A 9 -8.63 12.96 11.20
CA MET A 9 -8.59 11.51 11.36
C MET A 9 -8.55 11.08 12.82
N THR A 10 -9.11 9.90 13.09
CA THR A 10 -9.05 9.21 14.38
C THR A 10 -8.14 7.98 14.29
N GLN A 11 -7.89 7.34 15.43
CA GLN A 11 -7.17 6.06 15.50
C GLN A 11 -7.91 4.90 14.81
N GLU A 12 -9.20 5.06 14.50
CA GLU A 12 -9.97 4.07 13.76
C GLU A 12 -9.89 4.28 12.24
N ASP A 13 -9.38 5.45 11.82
CA ASP A 13 -9.32 5.84 10.41
C ASP A 13 -8.02 5.37 9.77
N SER A 14 -8.14 4.73 8.61
CA SER A 14 -7.03 4.32 7.76
C SER A 14 -7.01 5.07 6.44
N LEU A 15 -5.86 4.99 5.77
CA LEU A 15 -5.57 5.62 4.49
C LEU A 15 -5.06 4.59 3.49
N LEU A 16 -5.29 4.89 2.21
CA LEU A 16 -4.46 4.38 1.14
C LEU A 16 -3.51 5.48 0.70
N ILE A 17 -2.21 5.18 0.67
CA ILE A 17 -1.18 6.10 0.18
C ILE A 17 -0.58 5.47 -1.07
N GLU A 18 -0.66 6.14 -2.22
CA GLU A 18 -0.01 5.65 -3.45
C GLU A 18 1.48 5.41 -3.19
N PHE A 19 2.01 4.27 -3.63
CA PHE A 19 3.34 3.81 -3.23
C PHE A 19 4.46 4.81 -3.58
N ASP A 20 4.39 5.48 -4.74
CA ASP A 20 5.34 6.53 -5.11
C ASP A 20 5.28 7.73 -4.14
N ARG A 21 4.08 8.06 -3.63
CA ARG A 21 3.90 9.09 -2.60
C ARG A 21 4.50 8.66 -1.27
N PHE A 22 4.32 7.38 -0.93
CA PHE A 22 4.89 6.76 0.26
C PHE A 22 6.42 6.90 0.28
N LEU A 23 7.09 6.47 -0.80
CA LEU A 23 8.56 6.55 -0.93
C LEU A 23 9.09 7.99 -0.88
N GLY A 24 8.29 8.96 -1.30
CA GLY A 24 8.63 10.38 -1.23
C GLY A 24 8.43 10.97 0.16
N ASP A 25 7.52 11.94 0.25
CA ASP A 25 7.37 12.80 1.43
C ASP A 25 6.78 12.08 2.66
N MET A 26 6.08 10.97 2.43
CA MET A 26 5.32 10.27 3.47
C MET A 26 6.17 9.30 4.29
N SER A 27 7.33 8.86 3.80
CA SER A 27 8.27 7.97 4.49
C SER A 27 8.74 8.47 5.87
N LYS A 28 8.59 9.78 6.15
CA LYS A 28 8.94 10.39 7.45
C LYS A 28 7.87 10.23 8.52
N ILE A 29 6.64 9.97 8.12
CA ILE A 29 5.46 9.92 9.00
C ILE A 29 4.70 8.59 8.88
N CYS A 30 4.93 7.85 7.80
CA CYS A 30 4.42 6.51 7.58
C CYS A 30 5.58 5.53 7.58
N SER A 31 5.56 4.57 8.50
CA SER A 31 6.41 3.40 8.46
C SER A 31 5.69 2.29 7.71
N PHE A 32 6.43 1.56 6.90
CA PHE A 32 5.96 0.32 6.28
C PHE A 32 6.78 -0.83 6.85
N VAL A 33 6.20 -2.02 6.93
CA VAL A 33 6.87 -3.23 7.45
C VAL A 33 8.17 -3.58 6.71
N LEU A 34 8.26 -3.23 5.41
CA LEU A 34 9.53 -3.21 4.70
C LEU A 34 10.17 -1.84 4.86
N ASP A 35 11.17 -1.74 5.73
CA ASP A 35 11.91 -0.50 6.02
C ASP A 35 13.39 -0.56 5.59
N ASP A 36 13.87 -1.71 5.10
CA ASP A 36 15.19 -1.84 4.48
C ASP A 36 15.23 -1.22 3.07
N GLU A 37 16.28 -0.46 2.79
CA GLU A 37 16.44 0.25 1.52
C GLU A 37 16.54 -0.71 0.32
N ASN A 38 17.18 -1.87 0.47
CA ASN A 38 17.30 -2.84 -0.62
C ASN A 38 15.97 -3.56 -0.85
N GLU A 39 15.25 -3.90 0.21
CA GLU A 39 13.91 -4.48 0.12
C GLU A 39 12.94 -3.52 -0.59
N LEU A 40 12.91 -2.25 -0.20
CA LEU A 40 12.09 -1.23 -0.86
C LEU A 40 12.48 -1.03 -2.32
N LYS A 41 13.77 -1.05 -2.64
CA LYS A 41 14.27 -0.95 -4.02
C LYS A 41 13.80 -2.14 -4.87
N GLU A 42 13.86 -3.35 -4.34
CA GLU A 42 13.43 -4.55 -5.07
C GLU A 42 11.91 -4.66 -5.18
N LEU A 43 11.18 -4.28 -4.14
CA LEU A 43 9.73 -4.14 -4.22
C LEU A 43 9.34 -3.12 -5.31
N THR A 44 10.02 -1.97 -5.38
CA THR A 44 9.82 -0.98 -6.45
C THR A 44 10.10 -1.59 -7.83
N HIS A 45 11.13 -2.43 -7.94
CA HIS A 45 11.42 -3.15 -9.18
C HIS A 45 10.29 -4.12 -9.55
N ILE A 46 9.75 -4.91 -8.61
CA ILE A 46 8.61 -5.80 -8.85
C ILE A 46 7.37 -5.00 -9.29
N LEU A 47 7.06 -3.90 -8.61
CA LEU A 47 5.94 -3.02 -8.98
C LEU A 47 6.11 -2.43 -10.38
N SER A 48 7.34 -2.13 -10.79
CA SER A 48 7.62 -1.70 -12.17
C SER A 48 7.34 -2.81 -13.20
N GLN A 49 7.67 -4.07 -12.89
CA GLN A 49 7.35 -5.23 -13.74
C GLN A 49 5.84 -5.45 -13.85
N ILE A 50 5.11 -5.31 -12.73
CA ILE A 50 3.65 -5.33 -12.71
C ILE A 50 3.08 -4.26 -13.64
N LYS A 51 3.62 -3.03 -13.59
CA LYS A 51 3.22 -1.92 -14.47
C LYS A 51 3.62 -2.13 -15.95
N GLU A 52 4.58 -3.01 -16.21
CA GLU A 52 4.90 -3.43 -17.57
C GLU A 52 3.84 -4.34 -18.17
N ILE A 53 3.31 -5.27 -17.35
CA ILE A 53 2.25 -6.21 -17.70
C ILE A 53 0.88 -5.51 -17.76
N ASP A 54 0.56 -4.72 -16.75
CA ASP A 54 -0.67 -3.93 -16.65
C ASP A 54 -0.35 -2.44 -16.49
N LYS A 55 -0.51 -1.69 -17.58
CA LYS A 55 -0.16 -0.26 -17.65
C LYS A 55 -0.98 0.62 -16.72
N ASN A 56 -2.14 0.15 -16.27
CA ASN A 56 -3.01 0.87 -15.35
C ASN A 56 -2.76 0.45 -13.89
N ALA A 57 -1.84 -0.48 -13.63
CA ALA A 57 -1.58 -0.96 -12.30
C ALA A 57 -1.11 0.16 -11.38
N THR A 58 -1.71 0.22 -10.20
CA THR A 58 -1.36 1.20 -9.15
C THR A 58 -1.25 0.49 -7.81
N ALA A 59 -0.19 0.81 -7.06
CA ALA A 59 0.05 0.25 -5.74
C ALA A 59 -0.22 1.29 -4.67
N TYR A 60 -0.84 0.86 -3.57
CA TYR A 60 -1.15 1.69 -2.43
C TYR A 60 -0.69 1.02 -1.15
N VAL A 61 0.02 1.74 -0.28
CA VAL A 61 0.24 1.33 1.11
C VAL A 61 -1.08 1.52 1.85
N ARG A 62 -1.62 0.43 2.38
CA ARG A 62 -2.75 0.47 3.31
C ARG A 62 -2.20 0.70 4.70
N THR A 63 -2.67 1.76 5.33
CA THR A 63 -2.26 2.10 6.69
C THR A 63 -3.24 1.56 7.72
N TYR A 64 -2.77 1.46 8.95
CA TYR A 64 -3.62 1.38 10.13
C TYR A 64 -3.96 2.80 10.62
N GLY A 65 -4.72 2.83 11.71
CA GLY A 65 -5.07 4.02 12.47
C GLY A 65 -3.97 5.07 12.54
N VAL A 66 -4.36 6.34 12.52
CA VAL A 66 -3.41 7.45 12.67
C VAL A 66 -3.11 7.66 14.15
N ASP A 67 -1.87 7.41 14.55
CA ASP A 67 -1.39 7.71 15.89
C ASP A 67 -0.87 9.14 15.98
N LYS A 68 -1.61 9.98 16.70
CA LYS A 68 -1.19 11.33 17.03
C LYS A 68 -0.32 11.32 18.29
N ARG A 69 0.92 11.79 18.19
CA ARG A 69 1.86 11.92 19.31
C ARG A 69 1.65 13.22 20.08
N GLU A 70 2.24 13.31 21.27
CA GLU A 70 2.14 14.47 22.18
C GLU A 70 2.71 15.77 21.59
N ASP A 71 3.61 15.67 20.62
CA ASP A 71 4.25 16.80 19.93
C ASP A 71 3.51 17.22 18.65
N ASP A 72 2.24 16.82 18.50
CA ASP A 72 1.41 17.01 17.30
C ASP A 72 1.98 16.36 16.02
N THR A 73 2.94 15.44 16.13
CA THR A 73 3.39 14.61 15.00
C THR A 73 2.47 13.40 14.80
N PHE A 74 2.36 12.95 13.56
CA PHE A 74 1.60 11.76 13.20
C PHE A 74 2.55 10.62 12.89
N PHE A 75 2.24 9.45 13.44
CA PHE A 75 2.87 8.20 13.06
C PHE A 75 1.82 7.26 12.51
N ILE A 76 2.12 6.67 11.37
CA ILE A 76 1.23 5.81 10.64
C ILE A 76 2.00 4.55 10.32
N TYR A 77 1.39 3.39 10.52
CA TYR A 77 1.99 2.10 10.20
C TYR A 77 1.21 1.43 9.08
N GLY A 78 1.89 0.72 8.19
CA GLY A 78 1.27 -0.13 7.19
C GLY A 78 2.06 -1.42 7.00
N ASP A 79 1.36 -2.50 6.73
CA ASP A 79 1.92 -3.84 6.46
C ASP A 79 1.26 -4.51 5.25
N ASN A 80 0.38 -3.77 4.57
CA ASN A 80 -0.38 -4.23 3.43
C ASN A 80 -0.12 -3.31 2.23
N LEU A 81 0.14 -3.92 1.07
CA LEU A 81 0.04 -3.25 -0.22
C LEU A 81 -1.22 -3.68 -0.93
N TRP A 82 -1.99 -2.70 -1.36
CA TRP A 82 -3.14 -2.89 -2.22
C TRP A 82 -2.75 -2.58 -3.65
N LEU A 83 -2.92 -3.57 -4.53
CA LEU A 83 -2.67 -3.44 -5.95
C LEU A 83 -4.00 -3.35 -6.69
N ASP A 84 -4.28 -2.19 -7.28
CA ASP A 84 -5.30 -2.09 -8.33
C ASP A 84 -4.69 -2.64 -9.62
N THR A 85 -5.07 -3.85 -10.00
CA THR A 85 -4.53 -4.50 -11.20
C THR A 85 -5.48 -5.56 -11.75
N THR A 86 -5.35 -5.83 -13.05
CA THR A 86 -5.99 -6.96 -13.71
C THR A 86 -5.24 -8.28 -13.53
N ILE A 87 -3.99 -8.25 -13.07
CA ILE A 87 -3.15 -9.45 -12.85
C ILE A 87 -3.76 -10.33 -11.76
N GLY A 88 -3.76 -11.65 -11.96
CA GLY A 88 -4.31 -12.61 -10.99
C GLY A 88 -3.39 -12.85 -9.79
N VAL A 89 -3.95 -13.40 -8.71
CA VAL A 89 -3.20 -13.75 -7.49
C VAL A 89 -2.04 -14.72 -7.76
N ASP A 90 -2.28 -15.73 -8.61
CA ASP A 90 -1.27 -16.73 -8.95
C ASP A 90 -0.07 -16.10 -9.67
N GLU A 91 -0.33 -15.25 -10.68
CA GLU A 91 0.72 -14.56 -11.44
C GLU A 91 1.49 -13.54 -10.57
N LEU A 92 0.79 -12.84 -9.66
CA LEU A 92 1.46 -12.02 -8.65
C LEU A 92 2.37 -12.86 -7.76
N SER A 93 1.89 -14.01 -7.28
CA SER A 93 2.67 -14.91 -6.41
C SER A 93 3.95 -15.39 -7.10
N GLU A 94 3.89 -15.69 -8.40
CA GLU A 94 5.06 -16.08 -9.18
C GLU A 94 6.14 -14.99 -9.26
N LEU A 95 5.75 -13.70 -9.30
CA LEU A 95 6.72 -12.58 -9.32
C LEU A 95 7.53 -12.50 -8.03
N PHE A 96 6.94 -12.85 -6.89
CA PHE A 96 7.61 -12.86 -5.58
C PHE A 96 8.32 -14.17 -5.29
N PHE A 97 7.86 -15.29 -5.86
CA PHE A 97 8.38 -16.64 -5.57
C PHE A 97 9.90 -16.76 -5.79
N ARG A 98 10.47 -16.01 -6.75
CA ARG A 98 11.92 -15.99 -7.01
C ARG A 98 12.77 -15.50 -5.83
N TYR A 99 12.15 -14.90 -4.82
CA TYR A 99 12.82 -14.38 -3.62
C TYR A 99 12.65 -15.27 -2.38
N ASP A 100 11.84 -16.34 -2.42
CA ASP A 100 11.53 -17.19 -1.25
C ASP A 100 12.60 -18.26 -0.93
N GLU A 101 13.79 -18.16 -1.50
CA GLU A 101 14.89 -19.05 -1.12
C GLU A 101 15.34 -18.73 0.32
N VAL A 102 15.53 -19.76 1.15
CA VAL A 102 15.81 -19.63 2.60
C VAL A 102 16.99 -18.72 2.91
N ASP A 103 18.04 -18.76 2.08
CA ASP A 103 19.27 -17.97 2.26
C ASP A 103 19.26 -16.67 1.44
N ASN A 104 18.13 -16.29 0.83
CA ASN A 104 18.01 -15.06 0.08
C ASN A 104 17.92 -13.87 1.06
N PRO A 105 18.86 -12.90 1.01
CA PRO A 105 18.82 -11.73 1.89
C PRO A 105 17.60 -10.83 1.64
N LEU A 106 16.90 -11.01 0.52
CA LEU A 106 15.70 -10.27 0.14
C LEU A 106 14.42 -11.07 0.40
N ARG A 107 14.49 -12.19 1.14
CA ARG A 107 13.31 -13.01 1.43
C ARG A 107 12.19 -12.24 2.13
N GLY A 108 12.52 -11.18 2.86
CA GLY A 108 11.55 -10.29 3.51
C GLY A 108 10.58 -9.62 2.52
N ILE A 109 10.94 -9.45 1.25
CA ILE A 109 10.02 -8.85 0.27
C ILE A 109 8.87 -9.78 -0.14
N VAL A 110 8.94 -11.07 0.18
CA VAL A 110 7.89 -12.04 -0.15
C VAL A 110 6.72 -11.82 0.80
N PRO A 111 5.53 -11.41 0.30
CA PRO A 111 4.37 -11.27 1.15
C PRO A 111 3.98 -12.62 1.74
N CYS A 112 3.62 -12.63 3.01
CA CYS A 112 3.09 -13.81 3.70
C CYS A 112 1.79 -14.31 3.08
N TYR A 113 1.00 -13.38 2.51
CA TYR A 113 -0.26 -13.72 1.87
C TYR A 113 -0.61 -12.76 0.72
N ILE A 114 -1.12 -13.33 -0.38
CA ILE A 114 -1.66 -12.57 -1.51
C ILE A 114 -3.11 -13.02 -1.72
N SER A 115 -4.05 -12.08 -1.79
CA SER A 115 -5.47 -12.38 -2.01
C SER A 115 -6.17 -11.30 -2.82
N SER A 116 -7.36 -11.62 -3.35
CA SER A 116 -8.29 -10.59 -3.82
C SER A 116 -8.95 -9.93 -2.62
N LEU A 117 -9.21 -8.62 -2.70
CA LEU A 117 -9.93 -7.92 -1.65
C LEU A 117 -11.42 -8.20 -1.70
N GLU A 118 -11.99 -8.36 -0.51
CA GLU A 118 -13.43 -8.45 -0.28
C GLU A 118 -13.95 -7.13 0.32
N GLU A 119 -15.25 -6.88 0.24
CA GLU A 119 -15.87 -5.62 0.70
C GLU A 119 -15.58 -5.28 2.17
N GLU A 120 -15.44 -6.29 3.02
CA GLU A 120 -15.09 -6.17 4.42
C GLU A 120 -13.67 -5.64 4.67
N SER A 121 -12.78 -5.71 3.67
CA SER A 121 -11.40 -5.22 3.80
C SER A 121 -11.31 -3.68 3.86
N PHE A 122 -12.40 -2.99 3.52
CA PHE A 122 -12.46 -1.52 3.44
C PHE A 122 -12.78 -0.82 4.75
N ASP A 123 -12.96 -1.56 5.84
CA ASP A 123 -13.31 -0.95 7.12
C ASP A 123 -12.26 0.07 7.58
N GLY A 124 -12.73 1.19 8.09
CA GLY A 124 -11.92 2.34 8.51
C GLY A 124 -11.29 3.17 7.38
N LEU A 125 -11.31 2.75 6.11
CA LEU A 125 -10.66 3.50 5.02
C LEU A 125 -11.45 4.76 4.68
N LYS A 126 -10.86 5.92 4.96
CA LYS A 126 -11.48 7.22 4.67
C LYS A 126 -10.96 7.86 3.41
N TYR A 127 -9.65 7.91 3.23
CA TYR A 127 -9.04 8.69 2.16
C TYR A 127 -7.98 7.92 1.37
N VAL A 128 -7.81 8.36 0.13
CA VAL A 128 -6.72 7.97 -0.76
C VAL A 128 -5.85 9.19 -1.00
N LEU A 129 -4.56 9.06 -0.72
CA LEU A 129 -3.54 10.07 -0.99
C LEU A 129 -2.74 9.66 -2.23
N TYR A 130 -2.89 10.43 -3.31
CA TYR A 130 -2.23 10.18 -4.59
C TYR A 130 -0.82 10.79 -4.64
N ASN A 131 -0.01 10.32 -5.59
CA ASN A 131 1.35 10.78 -5.82
C ASN A 131 1.46 12.27 -6.14
N ASP A 132 0.48 12.83 -6.85
CA ASP A 132 0.40 14.27 -7.14
C ASP A 132 0.00 15.14 -5.93
N GLY A 133 -0.21 14.52 -4.76
CA GLY A 133 -0.64 15.17 -3.53
C GLY A 133 -2.14 15.43 -3.44
N ARG A 134 -2.93 14.95 -4.41
CA ARG A 134 -4.40 14.96 -4.33
C ARG A 134 -4.86 14.01 -3.23
N VAL A 135 -5.91 14.42 -2.52
CA VAL A 135 -6.62 13.58 -1.55
C VAL A 135 -8.05 13.41 -2.04
N GLU A 136 -8.56 12.19 -1.99
CA GLU A 136 -9.96 11.88 -2.27
C GLU A 136 -10.58 10.96 -1.22
N ASP A 137 -11.90 11.04 -1.07
CA ASP A 137 -12.65 10.03 -0.32
C ASP A 137 -12.46 8.66 -0.96
N PHE A 138 -12.15 7.65 -0.14
CA PHE A 138 -11.95 6.27 -0.59
C PHE A 138 -13.14 5.74 -1.40
N SER A 139 -14.36 6.15 -1.02
CA SER A 139 -15.59 5.83 -1.74
C SER A 139 -15.51 6.12 -3.25
N ARG A 140 -14.76 7.15 -3.69
CA ARG A 140 -14.60 7.51 -5.11
C ARG A 140 -13.73 6.52 -5.87
N LEU A 141 -12.73 5.92 -5.22
CA LEU A 141 -11.86 4.91 -5.83
C LEU A 141 -12.64 3.62 -6.12
N ILE A 142 -13.54 3.25 -5.23
CA ILE A 142 -14.34 2.02 -5.34
C ILE A 142 -15.69 2.22 -6.05
N MET A 143 -15.95 3.39 -6.65
CA MET A 143 -17.16 3.59 -7.46
C MET A 143 -17.11 2.70 -8.72
N GLY A 144 -18.06 1.76 -8.82
CA GLY A 144 -18.21 0.82 -9.95
C GLY A 144 -17.57 -0.55 -9.68
N ASP A 145 -17.70 -1.50 -10.62
CA ASP A 145 -17.19 -2.90 -10.55
C ASP A 145 -15.65 -3.03 -10.35
N ASN A 146 -14.93 -1.94 -10.04
CA ASN A 146 -13.49 -1.91 -9.81
C ASN A 146 -13.04 -2.65 -8.54
N LEU A 147 -13.96 -2.99 -7.63
CA LEU A 147 -13.65 -3.76 -6.42
C LEU A 147 -12.94 -5.09 -6.71
N LYS A 148 -13.36 -5.79 -7.77
CA LYS A 148 -12.76 -7.08 -8.18
C LYS A 148 -11.32 -6.98 -8.68
N LYS A 149 -10.78 -5.77 -8.83
CA LYS A 149 -9.42 -5.52 -9.31
C LYS A 149 -8.40 -5.37 -8.20
N PHE A 150 -8.81 -5.15 -6.95
CA PHE A 150 -7.84 -4.96 -5.88
C PHE A 150 -7.35 -6.27 -5.28
N LYS A 151 -6.03 -6.36 -5.11
CA LYS A 151 -5.33 -7.48 -4.47
C LYS A 151 -4.61 -6.96 -3.24
N SER A 152 -4.70 -7.69 -2.13
CA SER A 152 -3.88 -7.43 -0.94
C SER A 152 -2.62 -8.26 -1.01
N LEU A 153 -1.49 -7.64 -0.73
CA LEU A 153 -0.23 -8.28 -0.40
C LEU A 153 0.06 -7.93 1.06
N TYR A 154 0.15 -8.93 1.92
CA TYR A 154 0.33 -8.79 3.37
C TYR A 154 1.69 -9.30 3.81
N TRP A 155 2.33 -8.58 4.74
CA TRP A 155 3.55 -8.97 5.43
C TRP A 155 3.31 -8.97 6.95
N ASP A 156 3.93 -9.92 7.67
CA ASP A 156 3.85 -10.07 9.14
C ASP A 156 5.18 -9.71 9.82
#